data_AF-A0A397TRX9-F1
#
_entry.id   AF-A0A397TRX9-F1
#
_cell.length_a   1.000
_cell.length_b   1.000
_cell.length_c   1.000
_cell.angle_alpha   90.00
_cell.angle_beta   90.00
_cell.angle_gamma   90.00
#
_symmetry.space_group_name_H-M   'P 1'
#
loop_
_entity.id
_entity.type
_entity.pdbx_description
1 polymer ?
#
loop_
_entity_poly.entity_id
_entity_poly.type
_entity_poly.pdbx_seq_one_letter_code
_entity_poly.pdbx_strand_id
1 'polypeptide(L)' 'MVEWTDSQIRILIDERRNRNDEYHNFGRNRIRFWDSIATRINQEHNTSFNGYQCKEKFMNLVRDYNDQIFFAYV' A
#
# COMPACT_ATOMS: atom_id res chain seq x y z
N MET A 1 7.33 14.29 5.41
CA MET A 1 7.07 12.83 5.38
C MET A 1 5.80 12.60 6.18
N VAL A 2 4.84 11.85 5.63
CA VAL A 2 3.65 11.48 6.41
C VAL A 2 4.03 10.29 7.30
N GLU A 3 3.71 10.38 8.58
CA GLU A 3 3.94 9.29 9.53
C GLU A 3 2.86 8.23 9.35
N TRP A 4 3.29 7.00 9.07
CA TRP A 4 2.40 5.85 8.89
C TRP A 4 2.47 5.00 10.15
N THR A 5 1.32 4.73 10.77
CA THR A 5 1.25 3.83 11.91
C THR A 5 1.21 2.37 11.45
N ASP A 6 1.63 1.44 12.30
CA ASP A 6 1.59 0.00 12.01
C ASP A 6 0.19 -0.49 11.63
N SER A 7 -0.86 0.08 12.24
CA SER A 7 -2.25 -0.25 11.90
C SER A 7 -2.59 0.15 10.46
N GLN A 8 -2.21 1.36 10.04
CA GLN A 8 -2.45 1.84 8.68
C GLN A 8 -1.65 1.02 7.65
N ILE A 9 -0.40 0.68 7.97
CA ILE A 9 0.45 -0.16 7.13
C ILE A 9 -0.16 -1.56 7.00
N ARG A 10 -0.69 -2.12 8.08
CA ARG A 10 -1.32 -3.44 8.07
C ARG A 10 -2.57 -3.48 7.18
N ILE A 11 -3.42 -2.45 7.24
CA ILE A 11 -4.58 -2.31 6.34
C ILE A 11 -4.12 -2.19 4.89
N LEU A 12 -3.10 -1.38 4.61
CA LEU A 12 -2.53 -1.23 3.26
C LEU A 12 -2.06 -2.57 2.68
N ILE A 13 -1.34 -3.37 3.47
CA ILE A 13 -0.84 -4.68 3.05
C ILE A 13 -2.00 -5.67 2.87
N ASP A 14 -2.95 -5.70 3.80
CA ASP A 14 -4.08 -6.63 3.76
C ASP A 14 -5.01 -6.36 2.57
N GLU A 15 -5.38 -5.10 2.34
CA GLU A 15 -6.14 -4.68 1.15
C GLU A 15 -5.40 -5.07 -0.13
N ARG A 16 -4.09 -4.82 -0.19
CA ARG A 16 -3.31 -5.14 -1.39
C ARG A 16 -3.19 -6.64 -1.64
N ARG A 17 -3.17 -7.45 -0.57
CA ARG A 17 -3.14 -8.92 -0.61
C ARG A 17 -4.49 -9.50 -1.01
N ASN A 18 -5.57 -9.07 -0.36
CA ASN A 18 -6.92 -9.58 -0.58
C ASN A 18 -7.46 -9.20 -1.96
N ARG A 19 -7.08 -8.02 -2.46
CA ARG A 19 -7.52 -7.50 -3.76
C ARG A 19 -6.44 -7.61 -4.82
N ASN A 20 -5.52 -8.58 -4.67
CA ASN A 20 -4.43 -8.74 -5.62
C ASN A 20 -4.93 -9.10 -7.02
N ASP A 21 -5.93 -9.97 -7.11
CA ASP A 21 -6.51 -10.37 -8.41
C ASP A 21 -7.26 -9.20 -9.06
N GLU A 22 -7.96 -8.38 -8.27
CA GLU A 22 -8.56 -7.13 -8.74
C GLU A 22 -7.48 -6.19 -9.29
N TYR A 23 -6.35 -6.03 -8.60
CA TYR A 23 -5.27 -5.16 -9.05
C TYR A 23 -4.73 -5.57 -10.43
N HIS A 24 -4.61 -6.88 -10.69
CA HIS A 24 -4.20 -7.39 -11.99
C HIS A 24 -5.28 -7.20 -13.07
N ASN A 25 -6.57 -7.22 -12.68
CA ASN A 25 -7.71 -7.00 -13.57
C ASN A 25 -8.01 -5.52 -13.88
N PHE A 26 -7.60 -4.57 -13.01
CA PHE A 26 -7.86 -3.12 -13.20
C PHE A 26 -7.13 -2.48 -14.40
N GLY A 27 -6.28 -3.23 -15.12
CA GLY A 27 -5.63 -2.78 -16.34
C GLY A 27 -4.76 -1.53 -16.12
N ARG A 28 -4.94 -0.49 -16.96
CA ARG A 28 -4.18 0.78 -16.90
C ARG A 28 -4.63 1.71 -15.78
N ASN A 29 -5.82 1.52 -15.19
CA ASN A 29 -6.43 2.51 -14.31
C ASN A 29 -6.27 2.17 -12.81
N ARG A 30 -5.04 1.82 -12.43
CA ARG A 30 -4.66 1.42 -11.06
C ARG A 30 -4.72 2.57 -10.05
N ILE A 31 -4.87 3.81 -10.52
CA ILE A 31 -5.01 5.00 -9.65
C ILE A 31 -6.27 4.86 -8.79
N ARG A 32 -7.40 4.48 -9.39
CA ARG A 32 -8.67 4.28 -8.67
C ARG A 32 -8.59 3.18 -7.60
N PHE A 33 -7.79 2.15 -7.87
CA PHE A 33 -7.52 1.11 -6.88
C PHE A 33 -6.83 1.69 -5.64
N TRP A 34 -5.76 2.47 -5.83
CA TRP A 34 -5.06 3.09 -4.72
C TRP A 34 -5.90 4.13 -3.99
N ASP A 35 -6.73 4.90 -4.70
CA ASP A 35 -7.66 5.85 -4.08
C ASP A 35 -8.72 5.13 -3.24
N SER A 36 -9.17 3.96 -3.66
CA SER A 36 -10.08 3.12 -2.87
C SER A 36 -9.44 2.68 -1.56
N ILE A 37 -8.17 2.24 -1.59
CA ILE A 37 -7.44 1.87 -0.38
C ILE A 37 -7.24 3.09 0.53
N ALA A 38 -6.84 4.23 -0.05
CA ALA A 38 -6.66 5.48 0.69
C ALA A 38 -7.96 5.90 1.39
N THR A 39 -9.10 5.78 0.71
CA THR A 39 -10.42 6.08 1.27
C THR A 39 -10.72 5.19 2.48
N ARG A 40 -10.44 3.89 2.39
CA ARG A 40 -10.67 2.96 3.51
C ARG A 40 -9.81 3.29 4.73
N ILE A 41 -8.51 3.54 4.53
CA ILE A 41 -7.60 3.93 5.61
C ILE A 41 -8.05 5.26 6.24
N ASN A 42 -8.45 6.23 5.41
CA ASN A 42 -8.94 7.53 5.88
C ASN A 42 -10.23 7.42 6.69
N GLN A 43 -11.15 6.51 6.31
CA GLN A 43 -12.38 6.27 7.07
C GLN A 43 -12.11 5.65 8.44
N GLU A 44 -11.17 4.69 8.54
CA GLU A 44 -10.89 4.01 9.81
C GLU A 44 -9.98 4.80 10.75
N HIS A 45 -9.02 5.55 10.21
CA HIS A 45 -8.00 6.25 10.99
C HIS A 45 -8.15 7.78 10.99
N ASN A 46 -9.23 8.31 10.39
CA ASN A 46 -9.48 9.74 10.24
C ASN A 46 -8.29 10.51 9.64
N THR A 47 -7.63 9.90 8.65
CA THR A 47 -6.48 10.45 7.94
C THR A 47 -6.87 11.09 6.61
N SER A 48 -5.91 11.73 5.94
CA SER A 48 -6.08 12.40 4.64
C SER A 48 -5.11 11.88 3.57
N PHE A 49 -4.84 10.56 3.57
CA PHE A 49 -4.00 9.93 2.58
C PHE A 49 -4.61 10.01 1.17
N ASN A 50 -3.76 10.14 0.15
CA ASN A 50 -4.14 9.99 -1.24
C ASN A 50 -3.65 8.64 -1.81
N GLY A 51 -4.21 8.20 -2.93
CA GLY A 51 -3.80 6.94 -3.56
C GLY A 51 -2.33 6.92 -3.97
N TYR A 52 -1.75 8.07 -4.34
CA TYR A 52 -0.33 8.18 -4.66
C TYR A 52 0.56 7.85 -3.44
N GLN A 53 0.23 8.37 -2.25
CA GLN A 53 0.94 8.10 -1.00
C GLN A 53 0.82 6.62 -0.61
N CYS A 54 -0.35 6.01 -0.79
CA CYS A 54 -0.54 4.58 -0.55
C CYS A 54 0.33 3.74 -1.49
N LYS A 55 0.38 4.09 -2.78
CA LYS A 55 1.23 3.43 -3.77
C LYS A 55 2.71 3.57 -3.43
N GLU A 56 3.18 4.78 -3.12
CA GLU A 56 4.58 5.05 -2.81
C GLU A 56 5.01 4.32 -1.54
N LYS A 57 4.18 4.36 -0.48
CA LYS A 57 4.44 3.61 0.76
C LYS A 57 4.52 2.11 0.52
N PHE A 58 3.59 1.55 -0.27
CA PHE A 58 3.61 0.12 -0.59
C PHE A 58 4.87 -0.27 -1.39
N MET A 59 5.28 0.54 -2.37
CA MET A 59 6.50 0.28 -3.14
C MET A 59 7.75 0.32 -2.27
N ASN A 60 7.82 1.27 -1.33
CA ASN A 60 8.91 1.33 -0.35
C ASN A 60 8.93 0.08 0.54
N LEU A 61 7.77 -0.39 1.03
CA LEU A 61 7.69 -1.62 1.82
C LEU A 61 8.18 -2.86 1.05
N VAL A 62 7.82 -2.98 -0.24
CA VAL A 62 8.31 -4.09 -1.08
C VAL A 62 9.81 -3.98 -1.31
N ARG A 63 10.32 -2.76 -1.54
CA ARG A 63 11.76 -2.54 -1.69
C ARG A 63 12.52 -2.89 -0.42
N ASP A 64 12.07 -2.39 0.73
CA ASP A 64 12.70 -2.67 2.03
C ASP A 64 12.73 -4.18 2.31
N TYR A 65 11.65 -4.89 1.99
CA TYR A 65 11.59 -6.35 2.10
C TYR A 65 12.57 -7.06 1.16
N ASN A 66 12.66 -6.62 -0.10
CA ASN A 66 13.58 -7.20 -1.07
C ASN A 66 15.05 -6.90 -0.73
N ASP A 67 15.35 -5.70 -0.23
CA ASP A 67 16.68 -5.32 0.24
C ASP A 67 17.05 -6.16 1.48
N GLN A 68 16.14 -6.34 2.44
CA GLN A 68 16.33 -7.24 3.58
C GLN A 68 16.60 -8.68 3.15
N ILE A 69 15.86 -9.20 2.17
CA ILE A 69 16.13 -10.52 1.59
C ILE A 69 17.52 -10.54 0.96
N PHE A 70 17.85 -9.57 0.10
CA PHE A 70 19.14 -9.54 -0.59
C PHE A 70 20.32 -9.57 0.39
N PHE A 71 20.26 -8.80 1.47
CA PHE A 71 21.28 -8.81 2.53
C PHE A 71 21.27 -10.07 3.41
N ALA A 72 20.16 -10.80 3.49
CA ALA A 72 20.09 -12.05 4.24
C ALA A 72 20.72 -13.25 3.51
N TYR A 73 20.99 -13.13 2.20
CA TYR A 73 21.55 -14.18 1.37
C TYR A 73 22.95 -13.86 0.80
N VAL A 74 23.60 -12.78 1.28
CA VAL A 74 25.00 -12.39 0.97
C VAL A 74 25.84 -12.53 2.23
#